data_AF-A0A3A8K1J5-F1
#
_entry.id   AF-A0A3A8K1J5-F1
#
_cell.length_a   1.000
_cell.length_b   1.000
_cell.length_c   1.000
_cell.angle_alpha   90.00
_cell.angle_beta   90.00
_cell.angle_gamma   90.00
#
_symmetry.space_group_name_H-M   'P 1'
#
loop_
_entity.id
_entity.type
_entity.pdbx_description
1 polymer ?
#
loop_
_entity_poly.entity_id
_entity_poly.type
_entity_poly.pdbx_seq_one_letter_code
_entity_poly.pdbx_strand_id
1 'polypeptide(L)'
;MVRWLHPTQVLRTGLDAVVATVFGARADHRLIEAVVRPQQPYFDYSEATGADGDFWLDYVSDIGDGWDSTYAVARLLALPELRLPEEDGKTAHVTPRGRVLVFGGDEVYPGASRETYEERTVQPYEAAMRRSQSPHPDLFVIPGNHDWYDGLSAFMRLFCAQRWVAGRRTKQSRSYFALKLPKNWWLIGTDVQLNSDIDVPQVEYFRHVAEQMGPDDRVILCNAEPAWVLAAAARRAKGSYLENNLEYLEEKVLGRRIAVFLAGDLHHYRRHEDDTGQHRITAGGGGAFMHPTHAPAAPVLRDGSTLRKSFPDESTSRKLARKNLFLIRYSPLFGLITGLWYLLLALAAYAEVGSLGLSHLPEVVTAVANSMVNRPWTLILGMVTMGGLAGLADAALGKWRALLGGLHGAAHIVAAFFIAWGATYITVSKLGVCPVLTADGAHCADGWLHLAGKFFFSCAFTFVGGFLVGPFITGLYLWLSVNFFGAHSNEAFGSLALPDWKNFLRMRIGKDGALTIYPVGLERVPRKWKPTGAGPMSPAFDPDDPDATEPFLIEPPIRVCR
;
A
#
# COMPACT_ATOMS: atom_id res chain seq x y z
N MET A 1 -1.86 -8.60 7.74
CA MET A 1 -1.30 -7.33 7.23
C MET A 1 0.05 -7.08 7.86
N VAL A 2 0.98 -6.55 7.08
CA VAL A 2 2.20 -5.89 7.51
C VAL A 2 1.83 -4.76 8.45
N ARG A 3 2.58 -4.65 9.55
CA ARG A 3 2.41 -3.58 10.54
C ARG A 3 3.41 -2.47 10.25
N TRP A 4 3.07 -1.58 9.33
CA TRP A 4 3.98 -0.56 8.79
C TRP A 4 4.56 0.40 9.84
N LEU A 5 3.83 0.69 10.93
CA LEU A 5 4.32 1.48 12.06
C LEU A 5 4.94 0.66 13.21
N HIS A 6 5.12 -0.65 13.03
CA HIS A 6 5.83 -1.44 14.02
C HIS A 6 7.30 -0.99 14.09
N PRO A 7 7.90 -0.78 15.28
CA PRO A 7 9.25 -0.21 15.39
C PRO A 7 10.31 -0.95 14.56
N THR A 8 10.29 -2.28 14.60
CA THR A 8 11.23 -3.09 13.80
C THR A 8 10.98 -3.00 12.29
N GLN A 9 9.72 -2.82 11.88
CA GLN A 9 9.36 -2.68 10.47
C GLN A 9 9.79 -1.32 9.93
N VAL A 10 9.56 -0.25 10.69
CA VAL A 10 10.01 1.11 10.33
C VAL A 10 11.52 1.13 10.12
N LEU A 11 12.28 0.51 11.03
CA LEU A 11 13.74 0.40 10.90
C LEU A 11 14.16 -0.42 9.67
N ARG A 12 13.53 -1.58 9.46
CA ARG A 12 13.86 -2.48 8.33
C ARG A 12 13.53 -1.85 6.98
N THR A 13 12.31 -1.34 6.80
CA THR A 13 11.91 -0.66 5.56
C THR A 13 12.78 0.57 5.29
N GLY A 14 13.17 1.32 6.33
CA GLY A 14 14.12 2.43 6.18
C GLY A 14 15.49 1.98 5.67
N LEU A 15 16.02 0.86 6.17
CA LEU A 15 17.27 0.26 5.69
C LEU A 15 17.14 -0.28 4.26
N ASP A 16 16.07 -1.01 3.97
CA ASP A 16 15.81 -1.61 2.66
C ASP A 16 15.69 -0.50 1.59
N ALA A 17 15.01 0.61 1.89
CA ALA A 17 14.92 1.77 1.00
C ALA A 17 16.29 2.41 0.71
N VAL A 18 17.15 2.53 1.72
CA VAL A 18 18.52 3.05 1.55
C VAL A 18 19.34 2.10 0.68
N VAL A 19 19.29 0.78 0.95
CA VAL A 19 20.01 -0.23 0.17
C VAL A 19 19.52 -0.25 -1.28
N ALA A 20 18.22 -0.26 -1.51
CA ALA A 20 17.61 -0.19 -2.84
C ALA A 20 18.03 1.08 -3.60
N THR A 21 18.05 2.23 -2.94
CA THR A 21 18.51 3.50 -3.57
C THR A 21 19.99 3.45 -3.95
N VAL A 22 20.84 2.87 -3.10
CA VAL A 22 22.31 2.86 -3.30
C VAL A 22 22.76 1.77 -4.28
N PHE A 23 22.13 0.59 -4.24
CA PHE A 23 22.56 -0.60 -4.99
C PHE A 23 21.60 -0.99 -6.13
N GLY A 24 20.29 -0.75 -5.98
CA GLY A 24 19.29 -1.08 -7.01
C GLY A 24 19.46 -0.26 -8.30
N ALA A 25 19.96 0.97 -8.19
CA ALA A 25 20.28 1.80 -9.35
C ALA A 25 21.50 1.32 -10.17
N ARG A 26 22.25 0.31 -9.71
CA ARG A 26 23.53 -0.12 -10.33
C ARG A 26 23.55 -1.56 -10.84
N ALA A 27 22.45 -2.28 -10.71
CA ALA A 27 22.34 -3.69 -11.12
C ALA A 27 20.97 -3.94 -11.78
N ASP A 28 20.72 -3.34 -12.95
CA ASP A 28 19.59 -3.75 -13.79
C ASP A 28 19.96 -5.04 -14.54
N HIS A 29 19.46 -6.17 -14.04
CA HIS A 29 19.74 -7.49 -14.60
C HIS A 29 18.94 -7.77 -15.89
N ARG A 30 17.94 -6.95 -16.25
CA ARG A 30 17.08 -7.19 -17.43
C ARG A 30 17.86 -7.22 -18.74
N LEU A 31 18.91 -6.40 -18.85
CA LEU A 31 19.82 -6.40 -20.02
C LEU A 31 20.53 -7.76 -20.18
N ILE A 32 20.97 -8.36 -19.08
CA ILE A 32 21.61 -9.69 -19.09
C ILE A 32 20.56 -10.76 -19.39
N GLU A 33 19.38 -10.65 -18.78
CA GLU A 33 18.29 -11.60 -18.96
C GLU A 33 17.75 -11.64 -20.38
N ALA A 34 17.63 -10.49 -21.05
CA ALA A 34 17.21 -10.39 -22.44
C ALA A 34 18.12 -11.23 -23.37
N VAL A 35 19.41 -11.35 -23.02
CA VAL A 35 20.39 -12.15 -23.76
C VAL A 35 20.39 -13.62 -23.33
N VAL A 36 20.30 -13.90 -22.02
CA VAL A 36 20.50 -15.24 -21.45
C VAL A 36 19.21 -16.08 -21.44
N ARG A 37 18.03 -15.44 -21.48
CA ARG A 37 16.72 -16.12 -21.44
C ARG A 37 15.88 -15.75 -22.67
N PRO A 38 15.94 -16.55 -23.75
CA PRO A 38 15.04 -16.36 -24.88
C PRO A 38 13.58 -16.52 -24.44
N GLN A 39 12.72 -15.65 -24.95
CA GLN A 39 11.27 -15.68 -24.78
C GLN A 39 10.63 -15.69 -26.17
N GLN A 40 9.48 -16.35 -26.32
CA GLN A 40 8.67 -16.22 -27.53
C GLN A 40 8.24 -14.76 -27.72
N PRO A 41 8.06 -14.29 -28.97
CA PRO A 41 7.64 -12.91 -29.22
C PRO A 41 6.30 -12.59 -28.56
N TYR A 42 5.39 -13.55 -28.48
CA TYR A 42 4.15 -13.48 -27.71
C TYR A 42 3.66 -14.90 -27.41
N PHE A 43 2.70 -15.03 -26.49
CA PHE A 43 2.02 -16.28 -26.19
C PHE A 43 0.64 -16.28 -26.85
N ASP A 44 0.37 -17.29 -27.68
CA ASP A 44 -0.84 -17.33 -28.49
C ASP A 44 -1.99 -18.08 -27.78
N TYR A 45 -3.08 -17.35 -27.54
CA TYR A 45 -4.35 -17.82 -27.02
C TYR A 45 -5.51 -17.54 -27.99
N SER A 46 -5.24 -17.14 -29.23
CA SER A 46 -6.26 -16.71 -30.20
C SER A 46 -7.31 -17.78 -30.51
N GLU A 47 -6.97 -19.07 -30.35
CA GLU A 47 -7.85 -20.23 -30.53
C GLU A 47 -8.30 -20.87 -29.19
N ALA A 48 -7.95 -20.29 -28.05
CA ALA A 48 -8.16 -20.89 -26.72
C ALA A 48 -9.55 -20.61 -26.11
N THR A 49 -10.58 -20.42 -26.93
CA THR A 49 -11.95 -20.14 -26.47
C THR A 49 -12.61 -21.37 -25.84
N GLY A 50 -13.52 -21.15 -24.89
CA GLY A 50 -14.35 -22.20 -24.31
C GLY A 50 -15.34 -22.81 -25.33
N ALA A 51 -16.09 -23.82 -24.90
CA ALA A 51 -17.13 -24.45 -25.72
C ALA A 51 -18.25 -23.46 -26.11
N ASP A 52 -18.47 -22.45 -25.28
CA ASP A 52 -19.36 -21.32 -25.51
C ASP A 52 -18.74 -20.23 -26.40
N GLY A 53 -17.52 -20.43 -26.91
CA GLY A 53 -16.77 -19.50 -27.76
C GLY A 53 -16.29 -18.23 -27.04
N ASP A 54 -16.45 -18.15 -25.73
CA ASP A 54 -15.98 -17.03 -24.91
C ASP A 54 -14.57 -17.34 -24.38
N PHE A 55 -13.77 -16.30 -24.14
CA PHE A 55 -12.47 -16.42 -23.48
C PHE A 55 -12.47 -15.62 -22.19
N TRP A 56 -12.13 -16.29 -21.08
CA TRP A 56 -12.14 -15.69 -19.76
C TRP A 56 -10.71 -15.53 -19.23
N LEU A 57 -10.43 -14.38 -18.63
CA LEU A 57 -9.20 -14.14 -17.89
C LEU A 57 -9.48 -13.33 -16.62
N ASP A 58 -8.60 -13.45 -15.64
CA ASP A 58 -8.66 -12.73 -14.37
C ASP A 58 -7.43 -11.81 -14.23
N TYR A 59 -7.59 -10.65 -13.60
CA TYR A 59 -6.51 -9.71 -13.24
C TYR A 59 -6.63 -9.33 -11.77
N VAL A 60 -5.51 -9.35 -11.05
CA VAL A 60 -5.39 -8.94 -9.64
C VAL A 60 -4.01 -8.36 -9.40
N SER A 61 -3.87 -7.35 -8.56
CA SER A 61 -2.58 -6.77 -8.16
C SER A 61 -2.54 -6.48 -6.66
N ASP A 62 -1.37 -6.15 -6.14
CA ASP A 62 -1.14 -5.74 -4.75
C ASP A 62 -1.55 -6.84 -3.76
N ILE A 63 -0.97 -8.02 -3.96
CA ILE A 63 -1.19 -9.21 -3.16
C ILE A 63 -0.06 -9.36 -2.12
N GLY A 64 -0.19 -10.28 -1.18
CA GLY A 64 0.96 -10.64 -0.34
C GLY A 64 1.28 -9.67 0.81
N ASP A 65 0.31 -8.89 1.27
CA ASP A 65 0.43 -8.10 2.51
C ASP A 65 -0.10 -8.87 3.73
N GLY A 66 -1.33 -9.37 3.66
CA GLY A 66 -1.95 -10.12 4.74
C GLY A 66 -2.57 -11.44 4.29
N TRP A 67 -2.42 -12.48 5.11
CA TRP A 67 -2.97 -13.80 4.85
C TRP A 67 -4.47 -13.76 4.53
N ASP A 68 -5.30 -13.23 5.43
CA ASP A 68 -6.77 -13.21 5.26
C ASP A 68 -7.19 -12.49 3.97
N SER A 69 -6.63 -11.31 3.71
CA SER A 69 -6.94 -10.51 2.52
C SER A 69 -6.53 -11.23 1.24
N THR A 70 -5.27 -11.67 1.16
CA THR A 70 -4.73 -12.38 0.00
C THR A 70 -5.47 -13.70 -0.23
N TYR A 71 -5.73 -14.46 0.84
CA TYR A 71 -6.44 -15.73 0.76
C TYR A 71 -7.89 -15.56 0.33
N ALA A 72 -8.59 -14.53 0.81
CA ALA A 72 -9.97 -14.27 0.42
C ALA A 72 -10.08 -14.04 -1.09
N VAL A 73 -9.20 -13.22 -1.68
CA VAL A 73 -9.17 -12.99 -3.13
C VAL A 73 -8.70 -14.24 -3.89
N ALA A 74 -7.64 -14.90 -3.43
CA ALA A 74 -7.13 -16.12 -4.05
C ALA A 74 -8.19 -17.24 -4.09
N ARG A 75 -8.98 -17.39 -3.01
CA ARG A 75 -10.10 -18.33 -2.93
C ARG A 75 -11.13 -18.03 -4.01
N LEU A 76 -11.55 -16.77 -4.18
CA LEU A 76 -12.53 -16.38 -5.20
C LEU A 76 -12.00 -16.65 -6.63
N LEU A 77 -10.71 -16.35 -6.87
CA LEU A 77 -10.04 -16.65 -8.13
C LEU A 77 -9.86 -18.15 -8.40
N ALA A 78 -9.91 -18.98 -7.36
CA ALA A 78 -9.78 -20.43 -7.46
C ALA A 78 -11.13 -21.13 -7.75
N LEU A 79 -12.25 -20.56 -7.33
CA LEU A 79 -13.57 -21.18 -7.51
C LEU A 79 -13.89 -21.37 -9.00
N PRO A 80 -14.43 -22.54 -9.42
CA PRO A 80 -14.76 -22.82 -10.82
C PRO A 80 -15.74 -21.81 -11.41
N GLU A 81 -16.70 -21.36 -10.60
CA GLU A 81 -17.70 -20.37 -10.95
C GLU A 81 -17.91 -19.42 -9.76
N LEU A 82 -18.25 -18.16 -10.06
CA LEU A 82 -18.67 -17.16 -9.10
C LEU A 82 -20.03 -16.61 -9.49
N ARG A 83 -20.95 -16.56 -8.52
CA ARG A 83 -22.19 -15.80 -8.63
C ARG A 83 -21.96 -14.41 -8.07
N LEU A 84 -22.12 -13.40 -8.91
CA LEU A 84 -21.79 -12.00 -8.62
C LEU A 84 -23.05 -11.15 -8.74
N PRO A 85 -23.73 -10.83 -7.62
CA PRO A 85 -24.85 -9.89 -7.62
C PRO A 85 -24.36 -8.48 -7.97
N GLU A 86 -25.20 -7.72 -8.68
CA GLU A 86 -25.04 -6.26 -8.81
C GLU A 86 -25.45 -5.54 -7.52
N GLU A 87 -25.08 -4.27 -7.39
CA GLU A 87 -25.36 -3.42 -6.22
C GLU A 87 -26.87 -3.32 -5.90
N ASP A 88 -27.75 -3.51 -6.91
CA ASP A 88 -29.20 -3.51 -6.73
C ASP A 88 -29.77 -4.82 -6.13
N GLY A 89 -28.96 -5.88 -6.06
CA GLY A 89 -29.33 -7.22 -5.58
C GLY A 89 -30.33 -7.97 -6.45
N LYS A 90 -30.78 -7.40 -7.58
CA LYS A 90 -31.81 -7.97 -8.47
C LYS A 90 -31.19 -8.75 -9.61
N THR A 91 -30.06 -8.27 -10.12
CA THR A 91 -29.31 -8.92 -11.20
C THR A 91 -28.10 -9.65 -10.62
N ALA A 92 -27.82 -10.85 -11.10
CA ALA A 92 -26.62 -11.59 -10.74
C ALA A 92 -26.02 -12.27 -11.95
N HIS A 93 -24.69 -12.22 -12.05
CA HIS A 93 -23.93 -12.81 -13.14
C HIS A 93 -23.20 -14.04 -12.64
N VAL A 94 -23.33 -15.16 -13.33
CA VAL A 94 -22.51 -16.35 -13.07
C VAL A 94 -21.33 -16.31 -14.03
N THR A 95 -20.13 -16.30 -13.48
CA THR A 95 -18.89 -16.16 -14.25
C THR A 95 -17.95 -17.33 -13.97
N PRO A 96 -17.40 -18.00 -14.98
CA PRO A 96 -16.42 -19.05 -14.79
C PRO A 96 -15.05 -18.46 -14.45
N ARG A 97 -14.16 -19.30 -13.90
CA ARG A 97 -12.76 -18.96 -13.67
C ARG A 97 -12.02 -18.67 -14.97
N GLY A 98 -11.11 -17.69 -14.94
CA GLY A 98 -10.25 -17.36 -16.07
C GLY A 98 -9.31 -18.50 -16.49
N ARG A 99 -9.13 -18.65 -17.80
CA ARG A 99 -8.09 -19.49 -18.45
C ARG A 99 -6.69 -18.96 -18.16
N VAL A 100 -6.58 -17.64 -18.02
CA VAL A 100 -5.35 -16.90 -17.67
C VAL A 100 -5.62 -16.09 -16.41
N LEU A 101 -4.65 -16.06 -15.50
CA LEU A 101 -4.59 -15.10 -14.41
C LEU A 101 -3.38 -14.20 -14.61
N VAL A 102 -3.60 -12.89 -14.49
CA VAL A 102 -2.55 -11.88 -14.50
C VAL A 102 -2.38 -11.33 -13.09
N PHE A 103 -1.16 -11.40 -12.58
CA PHE A 103 -0.70 -10.60 -11.44
C PHE A 103 -0.14 -9.28 -11.96
N GLY A 104 -0.72 -8.19 -11.48
CA GLY A 104 -0.57 -6.86 -12.04
C GLY A 104 0.43 -5.96 -11.34
N GLY A 105 1.36 -6.50 -10.53
CA GLY A 105 2.31 -5.73 -9.73
C GLY A 105 2.12 -5.95 -8.23
N ASP A 106 3.22 -5.76 -7.50
CA ASP A 106 3.36 -5.90 -6.05
C ASP A 106 2.83 -7.23 -5.53
N GLU A 107 3.57 -8.28 -5.86
CA GLU A 107 3.21 -9.64 -5.44
C GLU A 107 3.65 -9.97 -4.02
N VAL A 108 4.26 -9.03 -3.27
CA VAL A 108 4.79 -9.29 -1.94
C VAL A 108 5.00 -8.01 -1.12
N TYR A 109 4.70 -8.05 0.19
CA TYR A 109 5.04 -6.98 1.13
C TYR A 109 5.71 -7.53 2.41
N PRO A 110 6.53 -6.74 3.12
CA PRO A 110 6.93 -5.35 2.82
C PRO A 110 8.00 -5.22 1.74
N GLY A 111 8.59 -6.32 1.31
CA GLY A 111 9.60 -6.35 0.26
C GLY A 111 9.97 -7.78 -0.11
N ALA A 112 10.49 -7.93 -1.33
CA ALA A 112 10.84 -9.21 -1.91
C ALA A 112 11.90 -9.98 -1.11
N SER A 113 11.62 -11.26 -0.91
CA SER A 113 12.59 -12.30 -0.63
C SER A 113 11.95 -13.65 -0.94
N ARG A 114 12.75 -14.70 -1.11
CA ARG A 114 12.22 -16.06 -1.32
C ARG A 114 11.26 -16.48 -0.19
N GLU A 115 11.61 -16.20 1.05
CA GLU A 115 10.81 -16.54 2.23
C GLU A 115 9.52 -15.71 2.27
N THR A 116 9.62 -14.40 2.01
CA THR A 116 8.44 -13.52 2.00
C THR A 116 7.44 -13.94 0.92
N TYR A 117 7.89 -14.24 -0.30
CA TYR A 117 6.99 -14.73 -1.36
C TYR A 117 6.29 -16.04 -0.98
N GLU A 118 7.05 -16.98 -0.39
CA GLU A 118 6.51 -18.27 0.04
C GLU A 118 5.38 -18.06 1.04
N GLU A 119 5.63 -17.32 2.11
CA GLU A 119 4.66 -17.08 3.18
C GLU A 119 3.48 -16.22 2.74
N ARG A 120 3.73 -15.17 1.98
CA ARG A 120 2.75 -14.12 1.72
C ARG A 120 1.93 -14.34 0.46
N THR A 121 2.44 -15.11 -0.49
CA THR A 121 1.83 -15.20 -1.83
C THR A 121 1.63 -16.64 -2.25
N VAL A 122 2.67 -17.47 -2.18
CA VAL A 122 2.56 -18.88 -2.58
C VAL A 122 1.62 -19.64 -1.64
N GLN A 123 1.85 -19.59 -0.33
CA GLN A 123 1.04 -20.34 0.62
C GLN A 123 -0.46 -19.98 0.60
N PRO A 124 -0.91 -18.70 0.56
CA PRO A 124 -2.33 -18.38 0.44
C PRO A 124 -2.93 -18.90 -0.88
N TYR A 125 -2.24 -18.71 -2.00
CA TYR A 125 -2.75 -19.16 -3.29
C TYR A 125 -2.75 -20.68 -3.41
N GLU A 126 -1.76 -21.38 -2.84
CA GLU A 126 -1.77 -22.84 -2.73
C GLU A 126 -2.89 -23.34 -1.81
N ALA A 127 -3.16 -22.66 -0.70
CA ALA A 127 -4.30 -22.97 0.15
C ALA A 127 -5.64 -22.78 -0.60
N ALA A 128 -5.69 -21.90 -1.61
CA ALA A 128 -6.89 -21.69 -2.42
C ALA A 128 -7.03 -22.75 -3.52
N MET A 129 -5.92 -23.12 -4.17
CA MET A 129 -5.86 -24.17 -5.19
C MET A 129 -4.40 -24.63 -5.39
N ARG A 130 -4.05 -25.87 -5.02
CA ARG A 130 -2.70 -26.41 -5.26
C ARG A 130 -2.55 -27.03 -6.64
N ARG A 131 -3.62 -27.65 -7.14
CA ARG A 131 -3.67 -28.35 -8.41
C ARG A 131 -4.87 -27.90 -9.22
N SER A 132 -4.82 -28.07 -10.53
CA SER A 132 -5.94 -27.82 -11.43
C SER A 132 -6.07 -28.99 -12.41
N GLN A 133 -7.18 -29.04 -13.14
CA GLN A 133 -7.39 -30.01 -14.21
C GLN A 133 -6.97 -29.43 -15.57
N SER A 134 -6.65 -30.30 -16.51
CA SER A 134 -6.37 -29.89 -17.88
C SER A 134 -7.65 -29.38 -18.57
N PRO A 135 -7.61 -28.28 -19.34
CA PRO A 135 -6.43 -27.43 -19.54
C PRO A 135 -6.14 -26.56 -18.30
N HIS A 136 -4.90 -26.64 -17.79
CA HIS A 136 -4.48 -25.95 -16.56
C HIS A 136 -4.38 -24.44 -16.79
N PRO A 137 -4.95 -23.58 -15.94
CA PRO A 137 -4.83 -22.14 -16.12
C PRO A 137 -3.38 -21.69 -16.08
N ASP A 138 -3.06 -20.70 -16.90
CA ASP A 138 -1.72 -20.11 -16.95
C ASP A 138 -1.65 -18.85 -16.07
N LEU A 139 -0.44 -18.54 -15.59
CA LEU A 139 -0.14 -17.37 -14.77
C LEU A 139 0.91 -16.50 -15.47
N PHE A 140 0.56 -15.22 -15.65
CA PHE A 140 1.46 -14.17 -16.09
C PHE A 140 1.55 -13.09 -15.02
N VAL A 141 2.71 -12.46 -14.88
CA VAL A 141 3.03 -11.60 -13.74
C VAL A 141 3.87 -10.44 -14.24
N ILE A 142 3.59 -9.21 -13.81
CA ILE A 142 4.51 -8.07 -13.94
C ILE A 142 4.94 -7.63 -12.54
N PRO A 143 6.19 -7.22 -12.32
CA PRO A 143 6.63 -6.78 -11.01
C PRO A 143 6.18 -5.34 -10.70
N GLY A 144 5.88 -5.08 -9.44
CA GLY A 144 5.76 -3.73 -8.87
C GLY A 144 7.01 -3.31 -8.11
N ASN A 145 6.94 -2.16 -7.43
CA ASN A 145 8.10 -1.58 -6.75
C ASN A 145 8.57 -2.46 -5.56
N HIS A 146 7.68 -3.17 -4.89
CA HIS A 146 8.02 -4.04 -3.75
C HIS A 146 8.73 -5.34 -4.20
N ASP A 147 8.46 -5.80 -5.42
CA ASP A 147 9.11 -6.97 -6.03
C ASP A 147 10.58 -6.67 -6.39
N TRP A 148 10.91 -5.40 -6.61
CA TRP A 148 12.25 -4.94 -6.97
C TRP A 148 13.22 -4.79 -5.78
N TYR A 149 12.75 -4.90 -4.54
CA TYR A 149 13.58 -4.66 -3.34
C TYR A 149 14.74 -5.65 -3.17
N ASP A 150 14.69 -6.83 -3.78
CA ASP A 150 15.80 -7.80 -3.82
C ASP A 150 16.56 -7.81 -5.16
N GLY A 151 16.35 -6.80 -6.00
CA GLY A 151 16.88 -6.76 -7.37
C GLY A 151 16.16 -7.71 -8.33
N LEU A 152 14.88 -8.01 -8.06
CA LEU A 152 14.00 -8.88 -8.86
C LEU A 152 14.41 -10.38 -8.85
N SER A 153 15.32 -10.78 -7.98
CA SER A 153 15.91 -12.13 -8.02
C SER A 153 14.90 -13.21 -7.66
N ALA A 154 14.14 -13.03 -6.58
CA ALA A 154 13.14 -13.99 -6.16
C ALA A 154 11.97 -14.06 -7.16
N PHE A 155 11.52 -12.90 -7.67
CA PHE A 155 10.51 -12.80 -8.71
C PHE A 155 10.88 -13.65 -9.94
N MET A 156 12.08 -13.45 -10.49
CA MET A 156 12.54 -14.15 -11.70
C MET A 156 12.68 -15.66 -11.52
N ARG A 157 12.97 -16.11 -10.29
CA ARG A 157 13.03 -17.55 -9.94
C ARG A 157 11.66 -18.18 -9.80
N LEU A 158 10.69 -17.43 -9.28
CA LEU A 158 9.35 -17.93 -9.00
C LEU A 158 8.47 -17.91 -10.25
N PHE A 159 8.41 -16.76 -10.94
CA PHE A 159 7.47 -16.54 -12.03
C PHE A 159 8.07 -16.75 -13.41
N CYS A 160 9.35 -16.42 -13.60
CA CYS A 160 10.00 -16.41 -14.91
C CYS A 160 10.82 -17.69 -15.22
N ALA A 161 10.43 -18.82 -14.63
CA ALA A 161 11.12 -20.11 -14.75
C ALA A 161 10.20 -21.26 -15.22
N GLN A 162 9.03 -20.93 -15.79
CA GLN A 162 8.04 -21.88 -16.31
C GLN A 162 7.60 -22.97 -15.32
N ARG A 163 7.34 -22.56 -14.07
CA ARG A 163 7.06 -23.44 -12.94
C ARG A 163 5.57 -23.61 -12.71
N TRP A 164 5.25 -24.59 -11.87
CA TRP A 164 3.93 -24.69 -11.27
C TRP A 164 3.85 -23.80 -10.03
N VAL A 165 2.82 -22.96 -9.93
CA VAL A 165 2.54 -22.09 -8.78
C VAL A 165 1.04 -22.14 -8.52
N ALA A 166 0.62 -22.62 -7.35
CA ALA A 166 -0.78 -22.60 -6.91
C ALA A 166 -1.81 -23.02 -7.97
N GLY A 167 -1.64 -24.23 -8.49
CA GLY A 167 -2.58 -24.80 -9.47
C GLY A 167 -2.46 -24.21 -10.89
N ARG A 168 -1.47 -23.34 -11.13
CA ARG A 168 -1.26 -22.62 -12.40
C ARG A 168 0.15 -22.85 -12.93
N ARG A 169 0.32 -22.68 -14.23
CA ARG A 169 1.63 -22.78 -14.89
C ARG A 169 2.11 -21.41 -15.32
N THR A 170 3.31 -21.03 -14.92
CA THR A 170 3.96 -19.82 -15.47
C THR A 170 4.56 -20.11 -16.84
N LYS A 171 4.60 -19.11 -17.71
CA LYS A 171 5.03 -19.26 -19.12
C LYS A 171 6.16 -18.32 -19.51
N GLN A 172 6.13 -17.10 -18.97
CA GLN A 172 7.14 -16.08 -19.21
C GLN A 172 8.52 -16.50 -18.69
N SER A 173 9.55 -16.00 -19.34
CA SER A 173 10.96 -16.10 -18.94
C SER A 173 11.58 -14.72 -18.63
N ARG A 174 10.81 -13.65 -18.85
CA ARG A 174 11.13 -12.25 -18.56
C ARG A 174 10.07 -11.61 -17.66
N SER A 175 10.36 -10.45 -17.10
CA SER A 175 9.45 -9.68 -16.24
C SER A 175 8.28 -8.99 -16.96
N TYR A 176 8.29 -9.02 -18.28
CA TYR A 176 7.24 -8.48 -19.16
C TYR A 176 6.81 -9.54 -20.18
N PHE A 177 5.60 -9.38 -20.72
CA PHE A 177 5.01 -10.36 -21.64
C PHE A 177 3.97 -9.74 -22.59
N ALA A 178 3.66 -10.47 -23.66
CA ALA A 178 2.56 -10.17 -24.57
C ALA A 178 1.73 -11.43 -24.85
N LEU A 179 0.41 -11.31 -24.78
CA LEU A 179 -0.56 -12.36 -25.10
C LEU A 179 -1.37 -11.95 -26.32
N LYS A 180 -1.44 -12.84 -27.31
CA LYS A 180 -2.40 -12.72 -28.41
C LYS A 180 -3.68 -13.42 -28.00
N LEU A 181 -4.75 -12.67 -27.77
CA LEU A 181 -6.04 -13.18 -27.32
C LEU A 181 -7.01 -13.37 -28.50
N PRO A 182 -8.13 -14.08 -28.30
CA PRO A 182 -9.15 -14.21 -29.33
C PRO A 182 -9.73 -12.86 -29.76
N LYS A 183 -10.28 -12.81 -30.98
CA LYS A 183 -11.07 -11.67 -31.48
C LYS A 183 -10.30 -10.35 -31.48
N ASN A 184 -9.04 -10.39 -31.94
CA ASN A 184 -8.21 -9.23 -32.19
C ASN A 184 -7.89 -8.45 -30.91
N TRP A 185 -7.82 -9.15 -29.78
CA TRP A 185 -7.38 -8.58 -28.52
C TRP A 185 -5.94 -8.99 -28.23
N TRP A 186 -5.21 -8.09 -27.60
CA TRP A 186 -3.89 -8.34 -27.06
C TRP A 186 -3.86 -7.90 -25.60
N LEU A 187 -3.08 -8.60 -24.79
CA LEU A 187 -2.75 -8.16 -23.43
C LEU A 187 -1.25 -8.01 -23.31
N ILE A 188 -0.81 -6.82 -22.91
CA ILE A 188 0.59 -6.47 -22.74
C ILE A 188 0.85 -6.18 -21.27
N GLY A 189 1.84 -6.84 -20.68
CA GLY A 189 2.30 -6.54 -19.32
C GLY A 189 3.71 -5.96 -19.36
N THR A 190 3.89 -4.75 -18.84
CA THR A 190 5.18 -4.04 -18.79
C THR A 190 5.84 -4.11 -17.42
N ASP A 191 7.17 -4.05 -17.39
CA ASP A 191 7.98 -3.88 -16.17
C ASP A 191 8.67 -2.52 -16.20
N VAL A 192 8.20 -1.61 -15.34
CA VAL A 192 8.60 -0.20 -15.30
C VAL A 192 9.63 0.12 -14.20
N GLN A 193 10.18 -0.91 -13.53
CA GLN A 193 11.13 -0.77 -12.42
C GLN A 193 10.67 0.21 -11.31
N LEU A 194 11.61 0.76 -10.52
CA LEU A 194 11.36 1.72 -9.43
C LEU A 194 11.10 3.17 -9.88
N ASN A 195 11.27 3.48 -11.17
CA ASN A 195 11.27 4.87 -11.69
C ASN A 195 10.42 5.06 -12.97
N SER A 196 9.44 4.19 -13.19
CA SER A 196 8.53 4.26 -14.34
C SER A 196 9.20 4.27 -15.73
N ASP A 197 10.41 3.72 -15.86
CA ASP A 197 11.16 3.67 -17.13
C ASP A 197 11.33 2.20 -17.58
N ILE A 198 11.15 1.97 -18.87
CA ILE A 198 11.32 0.64 -19.48
C ILE A 198 12.64 0.60 -20.24
N ASP A 199 13.36 -0.52 -20.15
CA ASP A 199 14.62 -0.69 -20.85
C ASP A 199 14.45 -0.82 -22.38
N VAL A 200 15.53 -0.53 -23.12
CA VAL A 200 15.54 -0.61 -24.58
C VAL A 200 15.15 -2.00 -25.12
N PRO A 201 15.64 -3.14 -24.58
CA PRO A 201 15.19 -4.46 -25.01
C PRO A 201 13.67 -4.68 -24.88
N GLN A 202 13.05 -4.14 -23.83
CA GLN A 202 11.61 -4.22 -23.63
C GLN A 202 10.85 -3.37 -24.65
N VAL A 203 11.31 -2.15 -24.94
CA VAL A 203 10.75 -1.33 -26.03
C VAL A 203 10.82 -2.09 -27.35
N GLU A 204 11.98 -2.63 -27.71
CA GLU A 204 12.15 -3.38 -28.95
C GLU A 204 11.30 -4.64 -28.98
N TYR A 205 11.18 -5.37 -27.87
CA TYR A 205 10.26 -6.51 -27.76
C TYR A 205 8.83 -6.10 -28.12
N PHE A 206 8.31 -5.01 -27.55
CA PHE A 206 6.95 -4.57 -27.86
C PHE A 206 6.78 -3.96 -29.24
N ARG A 207 7.83 -3.39 -29.84
CA ARG A 207 7.81 -3.01 -31.26
C ARG A 207 7.61 -4.22 -32.16
N HIS A 208 8.36 -5.29 -31.92
CA HIS A 208 8.18 -6.54 -32.68
C HIS A 208 6.79 -7.13 -32.47
N VAL A 209 6.21 -7.04 -31.26
CA VAL A 209 4.82 -7.45 -31.01
C VAL A 209 3.83 -6.57 -31.79
N ALA A 210 4.02 -5.25 -31.78
CA ALA A 210 3.15 -4.31 -32.48
C ALA A 210 3.16 -4.51 -34.01
N GLU A 211 4.27 -4.97 -34.59
CA GLU A 211 4.36 -5.36 -36.01
C GLU A 211 3.47 -6.57 -36.36
N GLN A 212 3.11 -7.40 -35.37
CA GLN A 212 2.22 -8.54 -35.55
C GLN A 212 0.73 -8.18 -35.38
N MET A 213 0.43 -6.94 -34.99
CA MET A 213 -0.93 -6.48 -34.74
C MET A 213 -1.59 -5.94 -36.02
N GLY A 214 -2.84 -6.34 -36.23
CA GLY A 214 -3.70 -5.74 -37.25
C GLY A 214 -4.06 -4.28 -36.95
N PRO A 215 -4.65 -3.57 -37.93
CA PRO A 215 -5.14 -2.20 -37.73
C PRO A 215 -6.33 -2.13 -36.74
N ASP A 216 -7.13 -3.20 -36.66
CA ASP A 216 -8.32 -3.31 -35.80
C ASP A 216 -8.03 -4.05 -34.47
N ASP A 217 -6.76 -4.38 -34.23
CA ASP A 217 -6.36 -5.05 -32.99
C ASP A 217 -6.38 -4.06 -31.82
N ARG A 218 -6.86 -4.54 -30.66
CA ARG A 218 -7.07 -3.77 -29.45
C ARG A 218 -6.20 -4.30 -28.32
N VAL A 219 -5.74 -3.41 -27.46
CA VAL A 219 -4.77 -3.71 -26.41
C VAL A 219 -5.36 -3.44 -25.03
N ILE A 220 -5.21 -4.41 -24.15
CA ILE A 220 -5.27 -4.26 -22.69
C ILE A 220 -3.82 -4.08 -22.22
N LEU A 221 -3.48 -2.90 -21.73
CA LEU A 221 -2.15 -2.58 -21.22
C LEU A 221 -2.15 -2.69 -19.69
N CYS A 222 -1.33 -3.58 -19.15
CA CYS A 222 -1.14 -3.80 -17.72
C CYS A 222 0.20 -3.19 -17.28
N ASN A 223 0.11 -2.18 -16.41
CA ASN A 223 1.25 -1.55 -15.75
C ASN A 223 1.16 -1.86 -14.24
N ALA A 224 2.28 -1.82 -13.51
CA ALA A 224 2.22 -1.97 -12.05
C ALA A 224 1.62 -0.72 -11.39
N GLU A 225 2.02 0.47 -11.85
CA GLU A 225 1.63 1.75 -11.25
C GLU A 225 0.66 2.56 -12.14
N PRO A 226 -0.34 3.23 -11.55
CA PRO A 226 -1.30 4.05 -12.27
C PRO A 226 -0.73 5.46 -12.51
N ALA A 227 0.31 5.56 -13.35
CA ALA A 227 1.03 6.81 -13.61
C ALA A 227 0.10 7.98 -14.00
N TRP A 228 -1.03 7.69 -14.67
CA TRP A 228 -2.05 8.68 -15.03
C TRP A 228 -2.70 9.38 -13.83
N VAL A 229 -2.85 8.70 -12.68
CA VAL A 229 -3.41 9.27 -11.44
C VAL A 229 -2.42 10.24 -10.82
N LEU A 230 -1.16 9.83 -10.69
CA LEU A 230 -0.09 10.68 -10.14
C LEU A 230 0.14 11.90 -11.03
N ALA A 231 0.15 11.72 -12.35
CA ALA A 231 0.24 12.80 -13.30
C ALA A 231 -0.91 13.81 -13.14
N ALA A 232 -2.15 13.35 -13.01
CA ALA A 232 -3.30 14.23 -12.80
C ALA A 232 -3.23 15.03 -11.48
N ALA A 233 -2.69 14.42 -10.43
CA ALA A 233 -2.60 15.03 -9.10
C ALA A 233 -1.40 15.98 -8.90
N ALA A 234 -0.34 15.85 -9.72
CA ALA A 234 0.87 16.65 -9.59
C ALA A 234 0.62 18.16 -9.84
N ARG A 235 0.80 18.99 -8.79
CA ARG A 235 0.62 20.46 -8.83
C ARG A 235 1.63 21.22 -9.70
N ARG A 236 2.70 20.58 -10.17
CA ARG A 236 3.67 21.18 -11.10
C ARG A 236 3.93 20.18 -12.22
N ALA A 237 3.59 20.57 -13.44
CA ALA A 237 4.31 20.12 -14.62
C ALA A 237 5.72 20.74 -14.56
N LYS A 238 6.62 20.17 -13.77
CA LYS A 238 8.04 20.49 -13.88
C LYS A 238 8.68 19.38 -14.69
N GLY A 239 9.04 19.75 -15.91
CA GLY A 239 9.68 18.88 -16.88
C GLY A 239 10.87 18.14 -16.28
N SER A 240 10.71 16.82 -16.19
CA SER A 240 11.73 15.86 -16.65
C SER A 240 11.11 14.97 -17.74
N TYR A 241 10.28 15.55 -18.61
CA TYR A 241 9.68 14.93 -19.80
C TYR A 241 10.72 14.68 -20.92
N LEU A 242 11.95 14.35 -20.52
CA LEU A 242 12.93 13.80 -21.43
C LEU A 242 12.76 12.28 -21.33
N GLU A 243 11.98 11.74 -22.26
CA GLU A 243 11.94 10.33 -22.67
C GLU A 243 11.53 9.32 -21.58
N ASN A 244 10.28 9.38 -21.08
CA ASN A 244 9.71 8.19 -20.45
C ASN A 244 9.40 7.16 -21.56
N ASN A 245 10.16 6.07 -21.63
CA ASN A 245 9.96 5.04 -22.64
C ASN A 245 8.57 4.39 -22.56
N LEU A 246 7.88 4.47 -21.40
CA LEU A 246 6.49 4.05 -21.26
C LEU A 246 5.54 4.96 -22.04
N GLU A 247 5.70 6.28 -21.96
CA GLU A 247 4.91 7.24 -22.76
C GLU A 247 5.19 7.04 -24.26
N TYR A 248 6.45 6.74 -24.62
CA TYR A 248 6.78 6.35 -25.99
C TYR A 248 6.07 5.06 -26.42
N LEU A 249 6.04 4.03 -25.58
CA LEU A 249 5.31 2.78 -25.85
C LEU A 249 3.81 3.04 -26.04
N GLU A 250 3.22 3.81 -25.13
CA GLU A 250 1.79 4.15 -25.12
C GLU A 250 1.41 4.99 -26.35
N GLU A 251 2.17 6.04 -26.66
CA GLU A 251 1.81 6.97 -27.72
C GLU A 251 2.30 6.56 -29.12
N LYS A 252 3.52 6.02 -29.22
CA LYS A 252 4.22 5.84 -30.51
C LYS A 252 4.20 4.40 -31.00
N VAL A 253 4.18 3.42 -30.10
CA VAL A 253 4.20 2.00 -30.48
C VAL A 253 2.78 1.42 -30.55
N LEU A 254 2.02 1.54 -29.46
CA LEU A 254 0.67 0.98 -29.36
C LEU A 254 -0.40 1.98 -29.81
N GLY A 255 -0.25 3.25 -29.41
CA GLY A 255 -1.08 4.36 -29.81
C GLY A 255 -2.57 4.12 -29.50
N ARG A 256 -3.42 4.43 -30.49
CA ARG A 256 -4.89 4.33 -30.36
C ARG A 256 -5.42 2.90 -30.21
N ARG A 257 -4.57 1.87 -30.31
CA ARG A 257 -5.00 0.48 -30.09
C ARG A 257 -5.29 0.19 -28.62
N ILE A 258 -4.75 0.97 -27.68
CA ILE A 258 -4.99 0.74 -26.26
C ILE A 258 -6.43 1.12 -25.93
N ALA A 259 -7.23 0.13 -25.58
CA ALA A 259 -8.63 0.32 -25.19
C ALA A 259 -8.79 0.31 -23.66
N VAL A 260 -7.91 -0.41 -22.95
CA VAL A 260 -7.98 -0.54 -21.49
C VAL A 260 -6.57 -0.45 -20.90
N PHE A 261 -6.40 0.43 -19.92
CA PHE A 261 -5.24 0.48 -19.05
C PHE A 261 -5.61 -0.13 -17.69
N LEU A 262 -4.79 -1.05 -17.20
CA LEU A 262 -4.92 -1.69 -15.90
C LEU A 262 -3.67 -1.37 -15.06
N ALA A 263 -3.86 -1.04 -13.78
CA ALA A 263 -2.76 -0.92 -12.83
C ALA A 263 -3.16 -1.22 -11.38
N GLY A 264 -2.14 -1.53 -10.58
CA GLY A 264 -2.20 -1.70 -9.14
C GLY A 264 -1.68 -0.48 -8.36
N ASP A 265 -0.82 -0.69 -7.37
CA ASP A 265 -0.09 0.25 -6.48
C ASP A 265 -0.98 1.09 -5.56
N LEU A 266 -2.09 1.58 -6.08
CA LEU A 266 -3.15 2.19 -5.29
C LEU A 266 -4.16 1.10 -4.91
N HIS A 267 -4.14 0.70 -3.64
CA HIS A 267 -4.84 -0.48 -3.13
C HIS A 267 -6.37 -0.31 -2.97
N HIS A 268 -7.03 0.09 -4.05
CA HIS A 268 -8.46 0.33 -4.15
C HIS A 268 -8.90 0.12 -5.61
N TYR A 269 -10.20 0.13 -5.87
CA TYR A 269 -10.71 0.16 -7.23
C TYR A 269 -11.09 1.58 -7.64
N ARG A 270 -10.65 2.03 -8.83
CA ARG A 270 -11.12 3.25 -9.48
C ARG A 270 -11.16 3.05 -10.99
N ARG A 271 -12.22 3.56 -11.62
CA ARG A 271 -12.36 3.58 -13.08
C ARG A 271 -12.54 5.00 -13.59
N HIS A 272 -11.72 5.34 -14.57
CA HIS A 272 -11.87 6.52 -15.41
C HIS A 272 -12.19 6.10 -16.84
N GLU A 273 -12.90 6.98 -17.53
CA GLU A 273 -13.33 6.76 -18.90
C GLU A 273 -13.33 8.08 -19.67
N ASP A 274 -12.81 8.03 -20.90
CA ASP A 274 -12.86 9.15 -21.83
C ASP A 274 -14.07 9.07 -22.78
N ASP A 275 -14.25 10.09 -23.62
CA ASP A 275 -15.36 10.15 -24.58
C ASP A 275 -15.19 9.17 -25.76
N THR A 276 -14.01 8.55 -25.90
CA THR A 276 -13.71 7.57 -26.95
C THR A 276 -14.00 6.14 -26.51
N GLY A 277 -14.35 5.91 -25.25
CA GLY A 277 -14.59 4.59 -24.67
C GLY A 277 -13.32 3.90 -24.17
N GLN A 278 -12.20 4.62 -24.06
CA GLN A 278 -11.00 4.13 -23.43
C GLN A 278 -11.16 4.12 -21.92
N HIS A 279 -10.73 3.03 -21.28
CA HIS A 279 -10.84 2.86 -19.83
C HIS A 279 -9.48 2.87 -19.16
N ARG A 280 -9.39 3.55 -18.01
CA ARG A 280 -8.25 3.47 -17.11
C ARG A 280 -8.72 2.97 -15.77
N ILE A 281 -8.26 1.78 -15.39
CA ILE A 281 -8.74 1.07 -14.21
C ILE A 281 -7.56 0.81 -13.28
N THR A 282 -7.66 1.39 -12.08
CA THR A 282 -6.83 1.01 -10.95
C THR A 282 -7.55 -0.09 -10.16
N ALA A 283 -6.91 -1.24 -9.93
CA ALA A 283 -7.52 -2.40 -9.29
C ALA A 283 -6.56 -3.10 -8.31
N GLY A 284 -6.01 -2.34 -7.35
CA GLY A 284 -5.02 -2.81 -6.37
C GLY A 284 -5.55 -3.50 -5.12
N GLY A 285 -6.70 -4.16 -5.21
CA GLY A 285 -7.35 -4.73 -4.03
C GLY A 285 -7.00 -6.17 -3.73
N GLY A 286 -5.87 -6.71 -4.19
CA GLY A 286 -5.63 -8.16 -4.16
C GLY A 286 -5.30 -8.74 -2.78
N GLY A 287 -4.71 -7.95 -1.90
CA GLY A 287 -4.30 -8.41 -0.57
C GLY A 287 -3.71 -7.33 0.34
N ALA A 288 -3.20 -6.25 -0.25
CA ALA A 288 -2.64 -5.09 0.42
C ALA A 288 -3.65 -4.31 1.27
N PHE A 289 -3.17 -3.53 2.24
CA PHE A 289 -4.03 -2.66 3.02
C PHE A 289 -4.71 -1.63 2.12
N MET A 290 -5.95 -1.24 2.41
CA MET A 290 -6.68 -0.32 1.55
C MET A 290 -6.03 1.08 1.49
N HIS A 291 -5.78 1.63 0.29
CA HIS A 291 -5.40 3.04 0.08
C HIS A 291 -6.64 3.97 0.04
N PRO A 292 -6.51 5.27 0.36
CA PRO A 292 -7.62 6.20 0.25
C PRO A 292 -8.05 6.42 -1.20
N THR A 293 -9.35 6.43 -1.49
CA THR A 293 -9.85 6.76 -2.84
C THR A 293 -9.94 8.27 -3.11
N HIS A 294 -9.86 9.09 -2.06
CA HIS A 294 -9.95 10.55 -2.14
C HIS A 294 -8.58 11.27 -2.18
N ALA A 295 -7.48 10.53 -2.09
CA ALA A 295 -6.12 11.06 -2.09
C ALA A 295 -5.15 10.02 -2.72
N PRO A 296 -4.48 10.32 -3.84
CA PRO A 296 -4.50 11.58 -4.57
C PRO A 296 -5.85 11.89 -5.25
N ALA A 297 -6.17 13.18 -5.33
CA ALA A 297 -7.37 13.64 -6.02
C ALA A 297 -7.14 13.65 -7.53
N ALA A 298 -7.89 12.81 -8.24
CA ALA A 298 -7.84 12.70 -9.69
C ALA A 298 -9.26 12.49 -10.26
N PRO A 299 -10.19 13.44 -10.09
CA PRO A 299 -11.55 13.32 -10.66
C PRO A 299 -11.55 13.41 -12.20
N VAL A 300 -10.58 14.13 -12.77
CA VAL A 300 -10.33 14.26 -14.20
C VAL A 300 -8.84 14.03 -14.45
N LEU A 301 -8.51 13.17 -15.41
CA LEU A 301 -7.14 12.86 -15.80
C LEU A 301 -6.63 13.86 -16.84
N ARG A 302 -5.33 13.84 -17.13
CA ARG A 302 -4.71 14.78 -18.07
C ARG A 302 -5.21 14.63 -19.52
N ASP A 303 -5.62 13.42 -19.89
CA ASP A 303 -6.21 13.12 -21.21
C ASP A 303 -7.71 13.46 -21.29
N GLY A 304 -8.30 14.01 -20.22
CA GLY A 304 -9.71 14.37 -20.15
C GLY A 304 -10.62 13.26 -19.61
N SER A 305 -10.10 12.05 -19.38
CA SER A 305 -10.89 10.96 -18.79
C SER A 305 -11.48 11.35 -17.44
N THR A 306 -12.74 11.00 -17.21
CA THR A 306 -13.47 11.36 -15.98
C THR A 306 -13.68 10.15 -15.08
N LEU A 307 -13.61 10.35 -13.77
CA LEU A 307 -13.88 9.31 -12.78
C LEU A 307 -15.34 8.85 -12.88
N ARG A 308 -15.55 7.54 -13.05
CA ARG A 308 -16.89 6.92 -13.13
C ARG A 308 -17.28 6.23 -11.84
N LYS A 309 -16.37 5.44 -11.25
CA LYS A 309 -16.63 4.70 -10.01
C LYS A 309 -15.34 4.58 -9.17
N SER A 310 -15.53 4.49 -7.86
CA SER A 310 -14.50 4.16 -6.89
C SER A 310 -15.06 3.18 -5.86
N PHE A 311 -14.21 2.30 -5.35
CA PHE A 311 -14.60 1.37 -4.29
C PHE A 311 -13.47 1.26 -3.24
N PRO A 312 -13.74 1.69 -1.99
CA PRO A 312 -14.97 2.40 -1.56
C PRO A 312 -15.14 3.78 -2.20
N ASP A 313 -16.35 4.34 -2.11
CA ASP A 313 -16.57 5.73 -2.48
C ASP A 313 -15.72 6.70 -1.62
N GLU A 314 -15.43 7.89 -2.16
CA GLU A 314 -14.57 8.87 -1.48
C GLU A 314 -15.12 9.28 -0.09
N SER A 315 -16.44 9.35 0.09
CA SER A 315 -17.02 9.73 1.39
C SER A 315 -16.76 8.64 2.43
N THR A 316 -16.92 7.37 2.05
CA THR A 316 -16.59 6.23 2.91
C THR A 316 -15.09 6.20 3.22
N SER A 317 -14.22 6.43 2.23
CA SER A 317 -12.78 6.54 2.43
C SER A 317 -12.39 7.65 3.42
N ARG A 318 -12.99 8.85 3.32
CA ARG A 318 -12.78 9.97 4.27
C ARG A 318 -13.24 9.63 5.69
N LYS A 319 -14.35 8.90 5.82
CA LYS A 319 -14.83 8.41 7.13
C LYS A 319 -13.86 7.39 7.73
N LEU A 320 -13.34 6.47 6.93
CA LEU A 320 -12.35 5.48 7.38
C LEU A 320 -11.07 6.15 7.89
N ALA A 321 -10.63 7.24 7.27
CA ALA A 321 -9.45 7.99 7.72
C ALA A 321 -9.58 8.51 9.17
N ARG A 322 -10.79 8.70 9.71
CA ARG A 322 -11.00 9.10 11.13
C ARG A 322 -10.46 8.08 12.12
N LYS A 323 -10.28 6.82 11.71
CA LYS A 323 -9.66 5.77 12.54
C LYS A 323 -8.25 6.12 12.97
N ASN A 324 -7.55 7.01 12.25
CA ASN A 324 -6.25 7.53 12.66
C ASN A 324 -6.30 8.22 14.03
N LEU A 325 -7.43 8.82 14.44
CA LEU A 325 -7.56 9.40 15.78
C LEU A 325 -7.42 8.35 16.90
N PHE A 326 -7.61 7.07 16.58
CA PHE A 326 -7.39 5.95 17.48
C PHE A 326 -6.18 5.11 17.04
N LEU A 327 -5.11 5.76 16.56
CA LEU A 327 -3.94 5.09 16.00
C LEU A 327 -3.38 3.98 16.89
N ILE A 328 -3.38 4.18 18.21
CA ILE A 328 -2.94 3.18 19.19
C ILE A 328 -3.71 1.85 19.10
N ARG A 329 -4.96 1.85 18.66
CA ARG A 329 -5.77 0.64 18.47
C ARG A 329 -5.33 -0.19 17.26
N TYR A 330 -4.75 0.45 16.25
CA TYR A 330 -4.34 -0.15 14.98
C TYR A 330 -2.84 -0.43 14.94
N SER A 331 -2.04 0.45 15.54
CA SER A 331 -0.58 0.38 15.64
C SER A 331 -0.12 0.58 17.09
N PRO A 332 -0.42 -0.35 18.03
CA PRO A 332 -0.17 -0.16 19.46
C PRO A 332 1.31 0.04 19.82
N LEU A 333 2.21 -0.66 19.12
CA LEU A 333 3.65 -0.57 19.39
C LEU A 333 4.28 0.73 18.87
N PHE A 334 3.55 1.54 18.09
CA PHE A 334 3.98 2.89 17.75
C PHE A 334 4.09 3.78 19.00
N GLY A 335 3.26 3.52 20.02
CA GLY A 335 3.36 4.22 21.31
C GLY A 335 4.72 4.02 22.00
N LEU A 336 5.45 2.93 21.73
CA LEU A 336 6.81 2.75 22.27
C LEU A 336 7.75 3.84 21.73
N ILE A 337 7.62 4.19 20.45
CA ILE A 337 8.45 5.21 19.81
C ILE A 337 8.16 6.57 20.44
N THR A 338 6.88 6.95 20.53
CA THR A 338 6.50 8.27 21.07
C THR A 338 6.72 8.36 22.58
N GLY A 339 6.48 7.29 23.33
CA GLY A 339 6.76 7.18 24.76
C GLY A 339 8.24 7.37 25.07
N LEU A 340 9.12 6.66 24.35
CA LEU A 340 10.57 6.84 24.48
C LEU A 340 10.99 8.25 24.08
N TRP A 341 10.45 8.79 22.99
CA TRP A 341 10.79 10.14 22.53
C TRP A 341 10.38 11.22 23.54
N TYR A 342 9.20 11.09 24.14
CA TYR A 342 8.72 12.02 25.17
C TYR A 342 9.57 11.93 26.44
N LEU A 343 9.95 10.72 26.83
CA LEU A 343 10.88 10.52 27.95
C LEU A 343 12.23 11.19 27.67
N LEU A 344 12.80 11.05 26.47
CA LEU A 344 14.05 11.71 26.10
C LEU A 344 13.92 13.24 26.14
N LEU A 345 12.84 13.79 25.59
CA LEU A 345 12.55 15.23 25.63
C LEU A 345 12.38 15.73 27.07
N ALA A 346 11.74 14.96 27.94
CA ALA A 346 11.53 15.30 29.34
C ALA A 346 12.83 15.27 30.16
N LEU A 347 13.65 14.23 29.97
CA LEU A 347 14.96 14.10 30.62
C LEU A 347 15.92 15.20 30.19
N ALA A 348 15.85 15.58 28.92
CA ALA A 348 16.50 16.76 28.40
C ALA A 348 15.91 18.00 29.10
N ALA A 349 14.64 18.34 28.96
CA ALA A 349 14.10 19.57 29.54
C ALA A 349 13.88 19.57 31.07
N TYR A 350 14.52 18.66 31.83
CA TYR A 350 14.27 18.47 33.26
C TYR A 350 14.48 19.76 34.07
N ALA A 351 13.49 20.12 34.88
CA ALA A 351 13.54 21.21 35.84
C ALA A 351 12.80 20.79 37.13
N GLU A 352 13.21 21.36 38.27
CA GLU A 352 12.61 21.06 39.58
C GLU A 352 11.28 21.80 39.78
N VAL A 353 10.23 21.28 39.13
CA VAL A 353 8.89 21.92 39.10
C VAL A 353 7.78 21.03 39.68
N GLY A 354 8.14 19.91 40.31
CA GLY A 354 7.18 18.91 40.79
C GLY A 354 6.25 19.37 41.91
N SER A 355 6.61 20.42 42.65
CA SER A 355 5.77 21.03 43.68
C SER A 355 4.78 22.06 43.11
N LEU A 356 5.00 22.50 41.88
CA LEU A 356 4.26 23.60 41.25
C LEU A 356 3.05 23.06 40.49
N GLY A 357 1.85 23.34 41.00
CA GLY A 357 0.58 23.01 40.34
C GLY A 357 0.20 24.00 39.23
N LEU A 358 -0.96 23.79 38.61
CA LEU A 358 -1.44 24.59 37.46
C LEU A 358 -1.47 26.11 37.69
N SER A 359 -1.70 26.56 38.92
CA SER A 359 -1.69 28.00 39.29
C SER A 359 -0.31 28.66 39.11
N HIS A 360 0.76 27.88 39.06
CA HIS A 360 2.15 28.34 38.93
C HIS A 360 2.71 28.11 37.52
N LEU A 361 1.85 27.95 36.51
CA LEU A 361 2.28 27.73 35.13
C LEU A 361 3.37 28.71 34.65
N PRO A 362 3.31 30.04 34.94
CA PRO A 362 4.37 30.95 34.53
C PRO A 362 5.74 30.58 35.12
N GLU A 363 5.79 30.20 36.40
CA GLU A 363 7.03 29.80 37.08
C GLU A 363 7.61 28.51 36.48
N VAL A 364 6.74 27.54 36.18
CA VAL A 364 7.12 26.28 35.53
C VAL A 364 7.70 26.53 34.15
N VAL A 365 7.04 27.36 33.35
CA VAL A 365 7.51 27.72 32.00
C VAL A 365 8.86 28.42 32.08
N THR A 366 9.05 29.38 32.99
CA THR A 366 10.34 30.06 33.17
C THR A 366 11.43 29.09 33.62
N ALA A 367 11.15 28.19 34.56
CA ALA A 367 12.13 27.21 35.03
C ALA A 367 12.56 26.24 33.92
N VAL A 368 11.60 25.72 33.14
CA VAL A 368 11.90 24.83 32.01
C VAL A 368 12.62 25.58 30.89
N ALA A 369 12.21 26.81 30.56
CA ALA A 369 12.90 27.63 29.56
C ALA A 369 14.36 27.90 29.95
N ASN A 370 14.61 28.23 31.22
CA ASN A 370 15.97 28.38 31.75
C ASN A 370 16.77 27.07 31.65
N SER A 371 16.15 25.92 31.96
CA SER A 371 16.80 24.61 31.79
C SER A 371 17.17 24.35 30.33
N MET A 372 16.26 24.67 29.40
CA MET A 372 16.47 24.48 27.97
C MET A 372 17.61 25.32 27.41
N VAL A 373 17.76 26.57 27.88
CA VAL A 373 18.83 27.49 27.44
C VAL A 373 20.19 27.04 27.97
N ASN A 374 20.25 26.61 29.23
CA ASN A 374 21.50 26.27 29.90
C ASN A 374 22.03 24.89 29.52
N ARG A 375 21.29 24.11 28.71
CA ARG A 375 21.62 22.72 28.43
C ARG A 375 21.56 22.47 26.91
N PRO A 376 22.69 22.23 26.23
CA PRO A 376 22.76 22.28 24.77
C PRO A 376 21.96 21.16 24.07
N TRP A 377 21.81 19.99 24.70
CA TRP A 377 21.07 18.88 24.10
C TRP A 377 19.56 19.16 23.94
N THR A 378 18.98 20.17 24.61
CA THR A 378 17.51 20.39 24.59
C THR A 378 17.13 21.04 23.30
N LEU A 379 17.96 22.00 22.90
CA LEU A 379 17.87 22.67 21.63
C LEU A 379 18.10 21.66 20.51
N ILE A 380 19.09 20.77 20.63
CA ILE A 380 19.33 19.72 19.63
C ILE A 380 18.12 18.80 19.49
N LEU A 381 17.61 18.22 20.58
CA LEU A 381 16.45 17.32 20.52
C LEU A 381 15.17 18.02 20.04
N GLY A 382 14.96 19.28 20.46
CA GLY A 382 13.86 20.11 19.98
C GLY A 382 13.96 20.40 18.47
N MET A 383 15.14 20.77 17.99
CA MET A 383 15.40 21.00 16.56
C MET A 383 15.28 19.71 15.74
N VAL A 384 15.75 18.57 16.25
CA VAL A 384 15.59 17.26 15.60
C VAL A 384 14.11 16.89 15.53
N THR A 385 13.33 17.14 16.58
CA THR A 385 11.88 16.87 16.57
C THR A 385 11.16 17.75 15.55
N MET A 386 11.38 19.06 15.60
CA MET A 386 10.76 20.04 14.69
C MET A 386 11.19 19.83 13.23
N GLY A 387 12.50 19.79 13.00
CA GLY A 387 13.09 19.64 11.68
C GLY A 387 12.87 18.26 11.08
N GLY A 388 12.92 17.21 11.89
CA GLY A 388 12.63 15.84 11.47
C GLY A 388 11.19 15.68 10.99
N LEU A 389 10.20 16.12 11.78
CA LEU A 389 8.79 16.03 11.39
C LEU A 389 8.42 17.01 10.27
N ALA A 390 9.05 18.19 10.18
CA ALA A 390 8.92 19.07 9.03
C ALA A 390 9.54 18.50 7.75
N GLY A 391 10.68 17.80 7.87
CA GLY A 391 11.35 17.11 6.77
C GLY A 391 10.53 15.92 6.25
N LEU A 392 9.93 15.14 7.16
CA LEU A 392 9.05 14.01 6.84
C LEU A 392 7.66 14.42 6.34
N ALA A 393 7.28 15.69 6.45
CA ALA A 393 6.01 16.18 5.95
C ALA A 393 5.92 15.99 4.43
N ASP A 394 4.78 15.52 3.93
CA ASP A 394 4.59 15.17 2.52
C ASP A 394 4.71 16.41 1.60
N ALA A 395 5.35 16.21 0.45
CA ALA A 395 5.44 17.21 -0.62
C ALA A 395 4.06 17.66 -1.14
N ALA A 396 3.03 16.81 -1.07
CA ALA A 396 1.65 17.14 -1.45
C ALA A 396 1.05 18.30 -0.64
N LEU A 397 1.56 18.57 0.58
CA LEU A 397 1.19 19.75 1.38
C LEU A 397 1.60 21.07 0.72
N GLY A 398 2.50 21.04 -0.26
CA GLY A 398 2.94 22.21 -1.02
C GLY A 398 3.52 23.30 -0.11
N LYS A 399 3.01 24.54 -0.25
CA LYS A 399 3.47 25.68 0.57
C LYS A 399 3.22 25.52 2.07
N TRP A 400 2.30 24.64 2.47
CA TRP A 400 1.96 24.39 3.86
C TRP A 400 2.84 23.34 4.54
N ARG A 401 3.72 22.67 3.79
CA ARG A 401 4.57 21.56 4.28
C ARG A 401 5.36 21.93 5.53
N ALA A 402 6.14 23.01 5.46
CA ALA A 402 6.97 23.44 6.58
C ALA A 402 6.13 23.87 7.80
N LEU A 403 5.01 24.57 7.58
CA LEU A 403 4.13 25.00 8.66
C LEU A 403 3.46 23.81 9.35
N LEU A 404 2.80 22.93 8.60
CA LEU A 404 2.04 21.81 9.17
C LEU A 404 2.97 20.76 9.80
N GLY A 405 4.10 20.45 9.17
CA GLY A 405 5.11 19.59 9.77
C GLY A 405 5.75 20.21 11.02
N GLY A 406 5.98 21.53 11.02
CA GLY A 406 6.43 22.26 12.20
C GLY A 406 5.40 22.27 13.33
N LEU A 407 4.11 22.50 13.02
CA LEU A 407 3.01 22.42 13.98
C LEU A 407 2.85 21.01 14.56
N HIS A 408 3.06 19.97 13.75
CA HIS A 408 3.08 18.58 14.21
C HIS A 408 4.21 18.34 15.22
N GLY A 409 5.44 18.79 14.92
CA GLY A 409 6.56 18.73 15.86
C GLY A 409 6.32 19.53 17.15
N ALA A 410 5.77 20.74 17.02
CA ALA A 410 5.45 21.59 18.15
C ALA A 410 4.39 20.95 19.05
N ALA A 411 3.36 20.32 18.47
CA ALA A 411 2.35 19.59 19.22
C ALA A 411 2.97 18.45 20.05
N HIS A 412 3.94 17.71 19.51
CA HIS A 412 4.65 16.68 20.28
C HIS A 412 5.48 17.28 21.43
N ILE A 413 6.20 18.38 21.21
CA ILE A 413 7.00 19.06 22.26
C ILE A 413 6.11 19.59 23.37
N VAL A 414 5.01 20.27 23.02
CA VAL A 414 4.04 20.81 23.99
C VAL A 414 3.39 19.70 24.80
N ALA A 415 3.00 18.61 24.15
CA ALA A 415 2.44 17.45 24.84
C ALA A 415 3.47 16.80 25.78
N ALA A 416 4.72 16.61 25.34
CA ALA A 416 5.78 16.08 26.18
C ALA A 416 6.02 16.95 27.42
N PHE A 417 6.01 18.29 27.27
CA PHE A 417 6.10 19.23 28.39
C PHE A 417 4.98 19.02 29.42
N PHE A 418 3.71 19.07 29.01
CA PHE A 418 2.59 18.95 29.94
C PHE A 418 2.52 17.56 30.59
N ILE A 419 2.84 16.50 29.84
CA ILE A 419 2.87 15.13 30.36
C ILE A 419 4.00 14.96 31.38
N ALA A 420 5.22 15.44 31.07
CA ALA A 420 6.35 15.33 31.98
C ALA A 420 6.18 16.16 33.25
N TRP A 421 5.65 17.38 33.11
CA TRP A 421 5.31 18.21 34.25
C TRP A 421 4.21 17.56 35.11
N GLY A 422 3.11 17.11 34.48
CA GLY A 422 2.04 16.40 35.18
C GLY A 422 2.53 15.12 35.87
N ALA A 423 3.39 14.34 35.22
CA ALA A 423 4.02 13.14 35.79
C ALA A 423 4.86 13.45 37.03
N THR A 424 5.67 14.51 36.97
CA THR A 424 6.50 14.95 38.10
C THR A 424 5.64 15.53 39.22
N TYR A 425 4.60 16.30 38.89
CA TYR A 425 3.65 16.85 39.86
C TYR A 425 2.87 15.76 40.60
N ILE A 426 2.36 14.76 39.89
CA ILE A 426 1.69 13.60 40.50
C ILE A 426 2.66 12.88 41.44
N THR A 427 3.88 12.62 40.97
CA THR A 427 4.90 11.90 41.76
C THR A 427 5.27 12.63 43.05
N VAL A 428 5.58 13.92 42.96
CA VAL A 428 6.06 14.72 44.09
C VAL A 428 4.90 15.18 44.98
N SER A 429 3.87 15.80 44.40
CA SER A 429 2.82 16.50 45.17
C SER A 429 1.62 15.63 45.51
N LYS A 430 1.34 14.55 44.77
CA LYS A 430 0.18 13.67 45.03
C LYS A 430 0.57 12.37 45.69
N LEU A 431 1.66 11.74 45.24
CA LEU A 431 2.18 10.51 45.83
C LEU A 431 3.13 10.77 47.01
N GLY A 432 3.57 12.03 47.20
CA GLY A 432 4.47 12.40 48.29
C GLY A 432 5.87 11.79 48.14
N VAL A 433 6.29 11.50 46.91
CA VAL A 433 7.62 10.91 46.66
C VAL A 433 8.63 12.04 46.47
N CYS A 434 9.45 12.23 47.50
CA CYS A 434 10.45 13.29 47.57
C CYS A 434 9.88 14.72 47.46
N PRO A 435 9.01 15.13 48.41
CA PRO A 435 8.39 16.45 48.41
C PRO A 435 9.39 17.57 48.75
N VAL A 436 10.46 17.25 49.48
CA VAL A 436 11.46 18.22 49.95
C VAL A 436 12.84 17.75 49.53
N LEU A 437 13.55 18.61 48.78
CA LEU A 437 14.96 18.44 48.48
C LEU A 437 15.83 19.02 49.60
N THR A 438 17.03 18.48 49.75
CA THR A 438 18.06 19.05 50.63
C THR A 438 18.50 20.44 50.16
N ALA A 439 19.16 21.20 51.04
CA ALA A 439 19.56 22.58 50.75
C ALA A 439 20.52 22.73 49.55
N ASP A 440 21.25 21.67 49.19
CA ASP A 440 22.10 21.61 47.99
C ASP A 440 21.30 21.33 46.69
N GLY A 441 19.99 21.06 46.79
CA GLY A 441 19.11 20.74 45.68
C GLY A 441 19.37 19.39 45.00
N ALA A 442 20.29 18.58 45.54
CA ALA A 442 20.78 17.37 44.88
C ALA A 442 20.21 16.08 45.47
N HIS A 443 19.76 16.11 46.73
CA HIS A 443 19.27 14.93 47.43
C HIS A 443 17.85 15.12 47.95
N CYS A 444 17.20 14.00 48.26
CA CYS A 444 15.92 14.03 48.94
C CYS A 444 16.11 14.07 50.45
N ALA A 445 15.32 14.88 51.17
CA ALA A 445 15.32 14.88 52.63
C ALA A 445 14.95 13.49 53.21
N ASP A 446 14.07 12.76 52.53
CA ASP A 446 13.63 11.41 52.92
C ASP A 446 14.59 10.28 52.47
N GLY A 447 15.78 10.65 51.96
CA GLY A 447 16.82 9.71 51.57
C GLY A 447 16.80 9.25 50.11
N TRP A 448 17.80 8.46 49.74
CA TRP A 448 18.07 8.12 48.34
C TRP A 448 16.95 7.32 47.67
N LEU A 449 16.24 6.47 48.42
CA LEU A 449 15.13 5.67 47.89
C LEU A 449 13.99 6.55 47.38
N HIS A 450 13.68 7.66 48.07
CA HIS A 450 12.68 8.62 47.62
C HIS A 450 13.15 9.41 46.40
N LEU A 451 14.44 9.74 46.31
CA LEU A 451 15.02 10.36 45.12
C LEU A 451 14.93 9.44 43.89
N ALA A 452 15.33 8.18 44.05
CA ALA A 452 15.21 7.16 43.01
C ALA A 452 13.75 6.93 42.63
N GLY A 453 12.86 6.83 43.61
CA GLY A 453 11.41 6.71 43.41
C GLY A 453 10.86 7.86 42.58
N LYS A 454 11.21 9.11 42.92
CA LYS A 454 10.80 10.31 42.17
C LYS A 454 11.21 10.19 40.70
N PHE A 455 12.46 9.81 40.44
CA PHE A 455 12.96 9.63 39.08
C PHE A 455 12.19 8.53 38.33
N PHE A 456 12.09 7.33 38.89
CA PHE A 456 11.46 6.19 38.20
C PHE A 456 9.96 6.39 37.98
N PHE A 457 9.21 6.91 38.95
CA PHE A 457 7.78 7.19 38.77
C PHE A 457 7.54 8.31 37.76
N SER A 458 8.31 9.41 37.81
CA SER A 458 8.16 10.50 36.84
C SER A 458 8.50 10.03 35.42
N CYS A 459 9.57 9.26 35.25
CA CYS A 459 9.94 8.64 33.97
C CYS A 459 8.86 7.67 33.47
N ALA A 460 8.35 6.80 34.35
CA ALA A 460 7.32 5.83 33.99
C ALA A 460 6.01 6.50 33.57
N PHE A 461 5.51 7.47 34.33
CA PHE A 461 4.30 8.22 33.98
C PHE A 461 4.49 9.07 32.71
N THR A 462 5.67 9.66 32.52
CA THR A 462 5.99 10.39 31.28
C THR A 462 5.97 9.45 30.07
N PHE A 463 6.61 8.28 30.19
CA PHE A 463 6.62 7.27 29.15
C PHE A 463 5.21 6.79 28.81
N VAL A 464 4.40 6.43 29.82
CA VAL A 464 3.00 5.98 29.61
C VAL A 464 2.16 7.09 28.99
N GLY A 465 2.31 8.34 29.45
CA GLY A 465 1.63 9.48 28.85
C GLY A 465 2.01 9.66 27.38
N GLY A 466 3.29 9.63 27.04
CA GLY A 466 3.77 9.71 25.66
C GLY A 466 3.37 8.52 24.79
N PHE A 467 3.29 7.33 25.37
CA PHE A 467 2.80 6.12 24.71
C PHE A 467 1.33 6.24 24.29
N LEU A 468 0.50 6.89 25.10
CA LEU A 468 -0.92 7.06 24.82
C LEU A 468 -1.23 8.30 23.97
N VAL A 469 -0.61 9.44 24.27
CA VAL A 469 -0.92 10.74 23.65
C VAL A 469 -0.18 10.92 22.32
N GLY A 470 1.06 10.42 22.21
CA GLY A 470 1.85 10.55 21.00
C GLY A 470 1.16 10.00 19.75
N PRO A 471 0.64 8.77 19.75
CA PRO A 471 -0.07 8.21 18.60
C PRO A 471 -1.33 8.98 18.23
N PHE A 472 -2.02 9.57 19.22
CA PHE A 472 -3.18 10.44 18.95
C PHE A 472 -2.76 11.70 18.17
N ILE A 473 -1.66 12.35 18.56
CA ILE A 473 -1.16 13.56 17.87
C ILE A 473 -0.76 13.23 16.42
N THR A 474 -0.01 12.15 16.21
CA THR A 474 0.35 11.69 14.86
C THR A 474 -0.90 11.32 14.06
N GLY A 475 -1.84 10.61 14.68
CA GLY A 475 -3.12 10.24 14.07
C GLY A 475 -3.97 11.45 13.65
N LEU A 476 -4.05 12.48 14.50
CA LEU A 476 -4.71 13.75 14.19
C LEU A 476 -4.04 14.44 13.00
N TYR A 477 -2.70 14.50 12.99
CA TYR A 477 -1.94 15.06 11.88
C TYR A 477 -2.21 14.33 10.55
N LEU A 478 -2.17 12.99 10.55
CA LEU A 478 -2.44 12.17 9.37
C LEU A 478 -3.88 12.34 8.88
N TRP A 479 -4.85 12.31 9.80
CA TRP A 479 -6.26 12.48 9.48
C TRP A 479 -6.56 13.84 8.84
N LEU A 480 -6.00 14.93 9.39
CA LEU A 480 -6.14 16.26 8.82
C LEU A 480 -5.44 16.38 7.46
N SER A 481 -4.22 15.84 7.35
CA SER A 481 -3.42 15.90 6.12
C SER A 481 -4.11 15.23 4.94
N VAL A 482 -4.61 14.00 5.12
CA VAL A 482 -5.21 13.24 4.02
C VAL A 482 -6.56 13.82 3.59
N ASN A 483 -7.39 14.25 4.55
CA ASN A 483 -8.73 14.73 4.23
C ASN A 483 -8.75 16.15 3.63
N PHE A 484 -7.89 17.05 4.12
CA PHE A 484 -7.94 18.47 3.73
C PHE A 484 -6.87 18.86 2.72
N PHE A 485 -5.76 18.12 2.65
CA PHE A 485 -4.65 18.45 1.76
C PHE A 485 -4.36 17.37 0.71
N GLY A 486 -4.98 16.19 0.82
CA GLY A 486 -4.69 15.04 -0.05
C GLY A 486 -3.26 14.52 0.11
N ALA A 487 -2.68 14.71 1.30
CA ALA A 487 -1.29 14.38 1.62
C ALA A 487 -1.23 13.26 2.65
N HIS A 488 -0.10 12.56 2.72
CA HIS A 488 0.13 11.41 3.59
C HIS A 488 -0.86 10.26 3.36
N SER A 489 -1.26 10.00 2.10
CA SER A 489 -2.19 8.90 1.78
C SER A 489 -1.66 7.55 2.26
N ASN A 490 -0.38 7.28 2.01
CA ASN A 490 0.27 6.02 2.31
C ASN A 490 0.45 5.87 3.83
N GLU A 491 0.96 6.89 4.53
CA GLU A 491 1.12 6.81 5.99
C GLU A 491 -0.23 6.76 6.72
N ALA A 492 -1.22 7.53 6.28
CA ALA A 492 -2.53 7.58 6.93
C ALA A 492 -3.32 6.27 6.83
N PHE A 493 -3.13 5.47 5.77
CA PHE A 493 -3.83 4.19 5.62
C PHE A 493 -2.95 2.98 5.92
N GLY A 494 -1.65 3.05 5.63
CA GLY A 494 -0.68 2.02 5.99
C GLY A 494 -0.56 1.85 7.51
N SER A 495 -0.68 2.95 8.26
CA SER A 495 -0.71 2.92 9.72
C SER A 495 -1.97 2.29 10.33
N LEU A 496 -3.08 2.26 9.57
CA LEU A 496 -4.32 1.58 9.93
C LEU A 496 -4.33 0.11 9.52
N ALA A 497 -3.53 -0.24 8.50
CA ALA A 497 -3.41 -1.59 7.93
C ALA A 497 -4.79 -2.23 7.66
N LEU A 498 -5.70 -1.46 7.04
CA LEU A 498 -7.09 -1.89 6.82
C LEU A 498 -7.14 -3.05 5.81
N PRO A 499 -7.53 -4.28 6.22
CA PRO A 499 -7.52 -5.47 5.36
C PRO A 499 -8.79 -5.62 4.49
N ASP A 500 -9.72 -4.68 4.60
CA ASP A 500 -11.02 -4.69 3.94
C ASP A 500 -10.97 -4.01 2.56
N TRP A 501 -12.09 -4.02 1.83
CA TRP A 501 -12.23 -3.41 0.50
C TRP A 501 -11.27 -4.02 -0.53
N LYS A 502 -11.42 -5.33 -0.75
CA LYS A 502 -10.64 -6.07 -1.75
C LYS A 502 -11.35 -6.10 -3.08
N ASN A 503 -10.58 -6.20 -4.16
CA ASN A 503 -11.11 -6.28 -5.51
C ASN A 503 -10.17 -7.01 -6.46
N PHE A 504 -10.74 -7.50 -7.55
CA PHE A 504 -10.03 -8.01 -8.71
C PHE A 504 -10.94 -7.85 -9.94
N LEU A 505 -10.40 -8.04 -11.13
CA LEU A 505 -11.17 -7.96 -12.38
C LEU A 505 -11.32 -9.34 -12.99
N ARG A 506 -12.56 -9.70 -13.32
CA ARG A 506 -12.84 -10.84 -14.20
C ARG A 506 -13.22 -10.30 -15.57
N MET A 507 -12.65 -10.84 -16.63
CA MET A 507 -12.82 -10.33 -17.97
C MET A 507 -13.24 -11.44 -18.93
N ARG A 508 -14.10 -11.07 -19.88
CA ARG A 508 -14.63 -11.96 -20.91
C ARG A 508 -14.49 -11.33 -22.28
N ILE A 509 -13.82 -12.00 -23.20
CA ILE A 509 -13.90 -11.71 -24.62
C ILE A 509 -15.00 -12.60 -25.19
N GLY A 510 -16.11 -11.99 -25.57
CA GLY A 510 -17.26 -12.70 -26.11
C GLY A 510 -17.05 -13.19 -27.55
N LYS A 511 -17.90 -14.12 -28.00
CA LYS A 511 -18.00 -14.52 -29.42
C LYS A 511 -18.10 -13.35 -30.41
N ASP A 512 -18.75 -12.26 -29.98
CA ASP A 512 -18.93 -11.01 -30.73
C ASP A 512 -17.67 -10.13 -30.76
N GLY A 513 -16.61 -10.50 -30.04
CA GLY A 513 -15.36 -9.77 -29.92
C GLY A 513 -15.40 -8.59 -28.96
N ALA A 514 -16.48 -8.40 -28.21
CA ALA A 514 -16.55 -7.39 -27.16
C ALA A 514 -15.82 -7.88 -25.89
N LEU A 515 -15.04 -7.00 -25.27
CA LEU A 515 -14.49 -7.23 -23.94
C LEU A 515 -15.51 -6.78 -22.91
N THR A 516 -15.90 -7.67 -22.01
CA THR A 516 -16.73 -7.35 -20.84
C THR A 516 -15.88 -7.50 -19.58
N ILE A 517 -15.78 -6.45 -18.78
CA ILE A 517 -15.07 -6.42 -17.51
C ILE A 517 -16.08 -6.46 -16.37
N TYR A 518 -15.89 -7.40 -15.44
CA TYR A 518 -16.67 -7.60 -14.23
C TYR A 518 -15.78 -7.20 -13.03
N PRO A 519 -15.91 -5.98 -12.50
CA PRO A 519 -15.16 -5.56 -11.32
C PRO A 519 -15.74 -6.22 -10.08
N VAL A 520 -15.01 -7.18 -9.50
CA VAL A 520 -15.46 -7.94 -8.34
C VAL A 520 -14.95 -7.27 -7.07
N GLY A 521 -15.86 -7.00 -6.13
CA GLY A 521 -15.58 -6.37 -4.85
C GLY A 521 -15.86 -7.29 -3.67
N LEU A 522 -15.15 -7.03 -2.57
CA LEU A 522 -15.33 -7.65 -1.27
C LEU A 522 -15.14 -6.58 -0.19
N GLU A 523 -16.21 -6.13 0.43
CA GLU A 523 -16.14 -5.06 1.44
C GLU A 523 -15.43 -5.53 2.70
N ARG A 524 -15.77 -6.72 3.19
CA ARG A 524 -15.22 -7.27 4.42
C ARG A 524 -14.67 -8.68 4.22
N VAL A 525 -13.36 -8.83 4.39
CA VAL A 525 -12.67 -10.13 4.26
C VAL A 525 -12.98 -11.07 5.44
N PRO A 526 -12.97 -12.40 5.31
CA PRO A 526 -13.13 -13.27 6.48
C PRO A 526 -11.89 -13.25 7.38
N ARG A 527 -12.08 -13.24 8.71
CA ARG A 527 -10.99 -13.38 9.71
C ARG A 527 -11.02 -14.73 10.42
N LYS A 528 -12.09 -15.49 10.22
CA LYS A 528 -12.30 -16.83 10.74
C LYS A 528 -12.56 -17.76 9.58
N TRP A 529 -11.88 -18.90 9.62
CA TRP A 529 -11.82 -19.86 8.53
C TRP A 529 -12.03 -21.26 9.08
N LYS A 530 -12.83 -22.06 8.39
CA LYS A 530 -13.02 -23.48 8.71
C LYS A 530 -12.42 -24.35 7.62
N PRO A 531 -11.73 -25.46 7.96
CA PRO A 531 -11.23 -26.39 6.96
C PRO A 531 -12.38 -27.01 6.16
N THR A 532 -12.20 -27.12 4.83
CA THR A 532 -13.18 -27.79 3.95
C THR A 532 -12.94 -29.29 3.88
N GLY A 533 -11.73 -29.77 4.16
CA GLY A 533 -11.31 -31.14 3.90
C GLY A 533 -11.24 -31.48 2.40
N ALA A 534 -11.35 -30.48 1.52
CA ALA A 534 -11.39 -30.69 0.09
C ALA A 534 -10.02 -31.08 -0.49
N GLY A 535 -10.04 -31.72 -1.66
CA GLY A 535 -8.83 -32.10 -2.39
C GLY A 535 -8.03 -30.90 -2.90
N PRO A 536 -6.85 -31.13 -3.50
CA PRO A 536 -5.91 -30.06 -3.88
C PRO A 536 -6.42 -29.11 -4.99
N MET A 537 -7.59 -29.37 -5.57
CA MET A 537 -8.20 -28.56 -6.63
C MET A 537 -9.27 -27.59 -6.12
N SER A 538 -9.45 -27.53 -4.80
CA SER A 538 -10.47 -26.73 -4.16
C SER A 538 -9.88 -25.96 -2.96
N PRO A 539 -10.51 -24.85 -2.55
CA PRO A 539 -10.06 -24.11 -1.38
C PRO A 539 -9.99 -24.98 -0.13
N ALA A 540 -8.86 -24.91 0.58
CA ALA A 540 -8.64 -25.64 1.83
C ALA A 540 -9.50 -25.10 2.99
N PHE A 541 -9.95 -23.85 2.90
CA PHE A 541 -10.77 -23.19 3.92
C PHE A 541 -11.95 -22.43 3.32
N ASP A 542 -13.06 -22.45 4.05
CA ASP A 542 -14.23 -21.61 3.78
C ASP A 542 -14.38 -20.54 4.88
N PRO A 543 -15.00 -19.39 4.54
CA PRO A 543 -15.35 -18.39 5.53
C PRO A 543 -16.22 -18.99 6.65
N ASP A 544 -15.85 -18.70 7.89
CA ASP A 544 -16.63 -18.97 9.10
C ASP A 544 -16.80 -17.69 9.94
N ASP A 545 -16.69 -16.55 9.26
CA ASP A 545 -16.82 -15.22 9.83
C ASP A 545 -18.21 -14.65 9.47
N PRO A 546 -19.12 -14.50 10.45
CA PRO A 546 -20.47 -14.00 10.18
C PRO A 546 -20.50 -12.54 9.72
N ASP A 547 -19.41 -11.79 9.94
CA ASP A 547 -19.31 -10.41 9.49
C ASP A 547 -18.70 -10.31 8.08
N ALA A 548 -18.20 -11.39 7.49
CA ALA A 548 -17.64 -11.35 6.14
C ALA A 548 -18.74 -11.06 5.11
N THR A 549 -18.40 -10.29 4.09
CA THR A 549 -19.32 -10.04 2.97
C THR A 549 -19.13 -11.08 1.87
N GLU A 550 -20.19 -11.42 1.15
CA GLU A 550 -20.10 -12.17 -0.10
C GLU A 550 -19.52 -11.30 -1.23
N PRO A 551 -18.89 -11.90 -2.27
CA PRO A 551 -18.41 -11.15 -3.42
C PRO A 551 -19.58 -10.58 -4.23
N PHE A 552 -19.38 -9.39 -4.82
CA PHE A 552 -20.39 -8.71 -5.63
C PHE A 552 -19.72 -7.90 -6.76
N LEU A 553 -20.52 -7.38 -7.69
CA LEU A 553 -20.05 -6.45 -8.70
C LEU A 553 -20.02 -5.01 -8.16
N ILE A 554 -18.84 -4.40 -8.19
CA ILE A 554 -18.64 -3.00 -7.74
C ILE A 554 -19.48 -2.03 -8.57
N GLU A 555 -19.58 -2.30 -9.88
CA GLU A 555 -20.47 -1.61 -10.83
C GLU A 555 -20.96 -2.61 -11.88
N PRO A 556 -22.04 -2.29 -12.64
CA PRO A 556 -22.52 -3.17 -13.70
C PRO A 556 -21.42 -3.56 -14.70
N PRO A 557 -21.51 -4.73 -15.37
CA PRO A 557 -20.48 -5.18 -16.29
C PRO A 557 -20.13 -4.13 -17.36
N ILE A 558 -18.85 -3.78 -17.45
CA ILE A 558 -18.34 -2.74 -18.35
C ILE A 558 -18.09 -3.39 -19.70
N ARG A 559 -18.85 -2.99 -20.72
CA ARG A 559 -18.67 -3.48 -22.08
C ARG A 559 -17.81 -2.51 -22.88
N VAL A 560 -16.58 -2.91 -23.18
CA VAL A 560 -15.65 -2.15 -24.02
C VAL A 560 -15.98 -2.45 -25.48
N CYS A 561 -16.71 -1.52 -26.09
CA CYS A 561 -17.17 -1.59 -27.48
C CYS A 561 -16.36 -0.63 -28.33
N ARG A 562 -15.69 -1.17 -29.36
CA ARG A 562 -14.86 -0.46 -30.34
C ARG A 562 -13.81 0.48 -29.74
#